data_AF-A0A238UE98-F1
#
_entry.id   AF-A0A238UE98-F1
#
_cell.length_a   1.000
_cell.length_b   1.000
_cell.length_c   1.000
_cell.angle_alpha   90.00
_cell.angle_beta   90.00
_cell.angle_gamma   90.00
#
_symmetry.space_group_name_H-M   'P 1'
#
loop_
_entity.id
_entity.type
_entity.pdbx_description
1 polymer ?
#
loop_
_entity_poly.entity_id
_entity_poly.type
_entity_poly.pdbx_seq_one_letter_code
_entity_poly.pdbx_strand_id
1 'polypeptide(L)'
;MKQLIFVALFLVFSINAQKAAHTKKYHYYDANFKEIPFLKFKKQEKSKLFKTVTYQNDTAYIKKLMYNEVFGNLDKTKHQQMKKLYSVRYHIDTTKTWFIHYIDSIPDKEKMPKKSGNAYYNKNNELIGYVPYGSNDALFDSISSKSSYHKHMRNYEDYITDIKKEIQSFEKGETAELIHFYNTNHGIEKEVLENYNYYKDSYSVLKKSFKEAVKSYQVIIIYPDGQFYFSFYGNKNYVSFGGSSNTTSKLLKKKYFNKKRKKWEKSVAKIL
;
A
#
# COMPACT_ATOMS: atom_id res chain seq x y z
N MET A 1 -56.47 -24.36 23.92
CA MET A 1 -56.19 -23.00 23.39
C MET A 1 -55.01 -22.31 24.09
N LYS A 2 -55.00 -22.15 25.42
CA LYS A 2 -53.89 -21.49 26.16
C LYS A 2 -52.51 -22.15 25.96
N GLN A 3 -52.42 -23.47 25.92
CA GLN A 3 -51.15 -24.20 25.68
C GLN A 3 -50.59 -23.97 24.26
N LEU A 4 -51.45 -23.92 23.24
CA LEU A 4 -51.04 -23.63 21.85
C LEU A 4 -50.47 -22.22 21.70
N ILE A 5 -51.05 -21.24 22.41
CA ILE A 5 -50.55 -19.86 22.44
C ILE A 5 -49.15 -19.80 23.08
N PHE A 6 -48.93 -20.54 24.17
CA PHE A 6 -47.64 -20.56 24.86
C PHE A 6 -46.53 -21.19 24.01
N VAL A 7 -46.83 -22.30 23.31
CA VAL A 7 -45.89 -22.95 22.38
C VAL A 7 -45.55 -22.04 21.20
N ALA A 8 -46.55 -21.34 20.64
CA ALA A 8 -46.33 -20.37 19.57
C ALA A 8 -45.43 -19.20 20.02
N LEU A 9 -45.67 -18.65 21.22
CA LEU A 9 -44.84 -17.58 21.79
C LEU A 9 -43.40 -18.05 22.07
N PHE A 10 -43.23 -19.27 22.57
CA PHE A 10 -41.91 -19.85 22.82
C PHE A 10 -41.12 -20.10 21.52
N LEU A 11 -41.80 -20.55 20.45
CA LEU A 11 -41.20 -20.69 19.12
C LEU A 11 -40.77 -19.34 18.54
N VAL A 12 -41.63 -18.32 18.62
CA VAL A 12 -41.29 -16.96 18.16
C VAL A 12 -40.11 -16.40 18.95
N PHE A 13 -40.09 -16.59 20.28
CA PHE A 13 -38.97 -16.17 21.13
C PHE A 13 -37.67 -16.91 20.76
N SER A 14 -37.72 -18.22 20.54
CA SER A 14 -36.56 -19.05 20.19
C SER A 14 -35.98 -18.67 18.83
N ILE A 15 -36.83 -18.42 17.82
CA ILE A 15 -36.40 -17.98 16.49
C ILE A 15 -35.73 -16.59 16.57
N ASN A 16 -36.26 -15.68 17.39
CA ASN A 16 -35.68 -14.36 17.58
C ASN A 16 -34.36 -14.39 18.38
N ALA A 17 -34.25 -15.25 19.39
CA ALA A 17 -33.03 -15.46 20.17
C ALA A 17 -31.89 -16.04 19.31
N GLN A 18 -32.20 -16.99 18.43
CA GLN A 18 -31.23 -17.54 17.47
C GLN A 18 -30.76 -16.47 16.48
N LYS A 19 -31.67 -15.66 15.92
CA LYS A 19 -31.27 -14.55 15.02
C LYS A 19 -30.33 -13.55 15.71
N ALA A 20 -30.59 -13.20 16.96
CA ALA A 20 -29.72 -12.30 17.72
C ALA A 20 -28.32 -12.91 17.97
N ALA A 21 -28.25 -14.22 18.28
CA ALA A 21 -27.00 -14.94 18.47
C ALA A 21 -26.12 -15.03 17.21
N HIS A 22 -26.71 -14.95 16.02
CA HIS A 22 -26.00 -15.00 14.74
C HIS A 22 -25.67 -13.64 14.11
N THR A 23 -26.01 -12.52 14.76
CA THR A 23 -25.62 -11.20 14.26
C THR A 23 -24.15 -10.90 14.62
N LYS A 24 -23.30 -10.80 13.60
CA LYS A 24 -21.89 -10.41 13.80
C LYS A 24 -21.82 -9.03 14.47
N LYS A 25 -21.07 -8.94 15.56
CA LYS A 25 -20.88 -7.68 16.30
C LYS A 25 -19.93 -6.75 15.55
N TYR A 26 -20.17 -5.45 15.60
CA TYR A 26 -19.27 -4.45 15.02
C TYR A 26 -18.41 -3.82 16.12
N HIS A 27 -17.10 -3.88 15.95
CA HIS A 27 -16.14 -3.19 16.80
C HIS A 27 -15.43 -2.09 16.00
N TYR A 28 -15.31 -0.91 16.59
CA TYR A 28 -14.77 0.27 15.93
C TYR A 28 -13.52 0.74 16.67
N TYR A 29 -12.40 0.84 15.97
CA TYR A 29 -11.11 1.21 16.55
C TYR A 29 -10.56 2.47 15.88
N ASP A 30 -9.90 3.31 16.67
CA ASP A 30 -9.11 4.44 16.17
C ASP A 30 -7.76 3.99 15.57
N ALA A 31 -6.94 4.95 15.15
CA ALA A 31 -5.62 4.68 14.56
C ALA A 31 -4.64 3.99 15.53
N ASN A 32 -4.81 4.22 16.83
CA ASN A 32 -3.97 3.65 17.90
C ASN A 32 -4.51 2.32 18.42
N PHE A 33 -5.49 1.71 17.73
CA PHE A 33 -6.13 0.46 18.13
C PHE A 33 -6.93 0.57 19.45
N LYS A 34 -7.35 1.78 19.83
CA LYS A 34 -8.28 1.97 20.94
C LYS A 34 -9.71 1.86 20.45
N GLU A 35 -10.53 1.06 21.11
CA GLU A 35 -11.96 0.94 20.78
C GLU A 35 -12.67 2.27 21.06
N ILE A 36 -13.54 2.68 20.13
CA ILE A 36 -14.26 3.96 20.16
C ILE A 36 -15.73 3.78 19.78
N PRO A 37 -16.64 4.66 20.25
CA PRO A 37 -18.04 4.61 19.83
C PRO A 37 -18.21 4.87 18.33
N PHE A 38 -19.24 4.26 17.73
CA PHE A 38 -19.58 4.41 16.31
C PHE A 38 -19.66 5.87 15.85
N LEU A 39 -20.29 6.75 16.64
CA LEU A 39 -20.42 8.17 16.29
C LEU A 39 -19.05 8.86 16.19
N LYS A 40 -18.12 8.54 17.11
CA LYS A 40 -16.74 9.05 17.07
C LYS A 40 -16.02 8.50 15.83
N PHE A 41 -16.16 7.20 15.56
CA PHE A 41 -15.59 6.56 14.38
C PHE A 41 -16.06 7.23 13.09
N LYS A 42 -17.37 7.42 12.91
CA LYS A 42 -17.93 8.07 11.69
C LYS A 42 -17.49 9.52 11.55
N LYS A 43 -17.37 10.27 12.65
CA LYS A 43 -16.83 11.63 12.63
C LYS A 43 -15.39 11.65 12.11
N GLN A 44 -14.53 10.76 12.63
CA GLN A 44 -13.14 10.65 12.22
C GLN A 44 -13.02 10.14 10.78
N GLU A 45 -13.79 9.13 10.37
CA GLU A 45 -13.83 8.61 9.00
C GLU A 45 -14.15 9.70 7.96
N LYS A 46 -15.10 10.60 8.25
CA LYS A 46 -15.49 11.69 7.33
C LYS A 46 -14.40 12.74 7.08
N SER A 47 -13.35 12.77 7.90
CA SER A 47 -12.30 13.80 7.82
C SER A 47 -11.36 13.70 6.62
N LYS A 48 -11.37 12.57 5.91
CA LYS A 48 -10.38 12.21 4.88
C LYS A 48 -8.93 12.08 5.40
N LEU A 49 -8.67 12.24 6.71
CA LEU A 49 -7.38 11.91 7.32
C LEU A 49 -7.18 10.41 7.44
N PHE A 50 -8.29 9.69 7.56
CA PHE A 50 -8.30 8.25 7.75
C PHE A 50 -8.91 7.53 6.55
N LYS A 51 -8.50 6.27 6.38
CA LYS A 51 -9.22 5.23 5.65
C LYS A 51 -9.70 4.19 6.66
N THR A 52 -10.71 3.44 6.27
CA THR A 52 -11.21 2.31 7.06
C THR A 52 -10.64 1.00 6.52
N VAL A 53 -10.08 0.19 7.42
CA VAL A 53 -9.77 -1.21 7.14
C VAL A 53 -10.75 -2.08 7.90
N THR A 54 -11.36 -3.02 7.18
CA THR A 54 -12.31 -3.97 7.74
C THR A 54 -11.66 -5.34 7.84
N TYR A 55 -11.74 -5.95 9.02
CA TYR A 55 -11.44 -7.35 9.25
C TYR A 55 -12.75 -8.06 9.61
N GLN A 56 -12.86 -9.31 9.23
CA GLN A 56 -14.02 -10.13 9.54
C GLN A 56 -13.53 -11.49 10.02
N ASN A 57 -14.15 -11.99 11.08
CA ASN A 57 -14.13 -13.40 11.45
C ASN A 57 -15.58 -13.90 11.58
N ASP A 58 -15.78 -15.07 12.16
CA ASP A 58 -17.12 -15.68 12.27
C ASP A 58 -18.04 -14.90 13.22
N THR A 59 -17.47 -14.24 14.23
CA THR A 59 -18.22 -13.60 15.32
C THR A 59 -18.38 -12.09 15.16
N ALA A 60 -17.50 -11.44 14.41
CA ALA A 60 -17.40 -9.98 14.41
C ALA A 60 -16.88 -9.36 13.10
N TYR A 61 -17.30 -8.12 12.89
CA TYR A 61 -16.72 -7.16 11.97
C TYR A 61 -15.89 -6.15 12.77
N ILE A 62 -14.60 -6.08 12.48
CA ILE A 62 -13.69 -5.11 13.09
C ILE A 62 -13.41 -4.03 12.06
N LYS A 63 -13.76 -2.78 12.37
CA LYS A 63 -13.43 -1.60 11.56
C LYS A 63 -12.39 -0.76 12.27
N LYS A 64 -11.20 -0.63 11.68
CA LYS A 64 -10.10 0.19 12.21
C LYS A 64 -9.88 1.40 11.32
N LEU A 65 -9.78 2.59 11.92
CA LEU A 65 -9.28 3.78 11.23
C LEU A 65 -7.77 3.68 11.07
N MET A 66 -7.28 4.06 9.91
CA MET A 66 -5.85 4.17 9.63
C MET A 66 -5.57 5.49 8.96
N TYR A 67 -4.48 6.15 9.31
CA TYR A 67 -4.07 7.35 8.60
C TYR A 67 -3.85 7.06 7.11
N ASN A 68 -4.26 7.99 6.25
CA ASN A 68 -3.97 7.91 4.81
C ASN A 68 -2.50 8.18 4.49
N GLU A 69 -1.86 8.98 5.34
CA GLU A 69 -0.45 9.32 5.34
C GLU A 69 -0.01 9.63 6.77
N VAL A 70 1.26 9.37 7.08
CA VAL A 70 1.83 9.59 8.40
C VAL A 70 3.10 10.40 8.26
N PHE A 71 3.24 11.43 9.11
CA PHE A 71 4.48 12.15 9.33
C PHE A 71 4.96 11.84 10.74
N GLY A 72 6.26 11.58 10.89
CA GLY A 72 6.79 11.25 12.21
C GLY A 72 8.30 11.38 12.30
N ASN A 73 8.83 10.94 13.43
CA ASN A 73 10.26 10.79 13.68
C ASN A 73 10.52 9.36 14.10
N LEU A 74 11.56 8.75 13.54
CA LEU A 74 12.08 7.50 14.07
C LEU A 74 12.70 7.75 15.44
N ASP A 75 12.53 6.77 16.34
CA ASP A 75 13.28 6.75 17.59
C ASP A 75 14.80 6.80 17.30
N LYS A 76 15.57 7.50 18.13
CA LYS A 76 17.00 7.73 17.92
C LYS A 76 17.76 6.42 17.77
N THR A 77 17.46 5.43 18.62
CA THR A 77 18.11 4.12 18.60
C THR A 77 17.73 3.35 17.34
N LYS A 78 16.43 3.30 17.02
CA LYS A 78 15.95 2.63 15.79
C LYS A 78 16.55 3.25 14.53
N HIS A 79 16.64 4.57 14.48
CA HIS A 79 17.20 5.30 13.36
C HIS A 79 18.69 4.99 13.16
N GLN A 80 19.47 5.00 14.25
CA GLN A 80 20.89 4.63 14.21
C GLN A 80 21.10 3.17 13.79
N GLN A 81 20.31 2.24 14.33
CA GLN A 81 20.36 0.82 13.97
C GLN A 81 20.04 0.61 12.49
N MET A 82 19.00 1.26 11.98
CA MET A 82 18.62 1.19 10.57
C MET A 82 19.70 1.77 9.66
N LYS A 83 20.27 2.94 10.00
CA LYS A 83 21.40 3.53 9.26
C LYS A 83 22.58 2.59 9.16
N LYS A 84 23.01 2.02 10.30
CA LYS A 84 24.12 1.06 10.35
C LYS A 84 23.82 -0.18 9.51
N LEU A 85 22.61 -0.73 9.63
CA LEU A 85 22.22 -1.93 8.88
C LEU A 85 22.28 -1.68 7.37
N TYR A 86 21.71 -0.57 6.90
CA TYR A 86 21.59 -0.31 5.47
C TYR A 86 22.89 0.18 4.84
N SER A 87 23.71 0.95 5.55
CA SER A 87 25.04 1.32 5.04
C SER A 87 25.98 0.12 4.95
N VAL A 88 25.98 -0.76 5.96
CA VAL A 88 26.88 -1.93 5.98
C VAL A 88 26.43 -2.99 5.00
N ARG A 89 25.12 -3.27 4.91
CA ARG A 89 24.62 -4.39 4.10
C ARG A 89 24.40 -4.03 2.64
N TYR A 90 23.97 -2.80 2.35
CA TYR A 90 23.53 -2.40 1.02
C TYR A 90 24.30 -1.19 0.49
N HIS A 91 25.30 -0.68 1.23
CA HIS A 91 26.10 0.50 0.83
C HIS A 91 25.27 1.77 0.55
N ILE A 92 24.08 1.86 1.16
CA ILE A 92 23.18 3.01 1.02
C ILE A 92 23.78 4.24 1.71
N ASP A 93 23.72 5.40 1.04
CA ASP A 93 24.23 6.66 1.58
C ASP A 93 23.30 7.23 2.67
N THR A 94 23.74 7.13 3.93
CA THR A 94 22.96 7.59 5.09
C THR A 94 22.91 9.11 5.27
N THR A 95 23.59 9.87 4.41
CA THR A 95 23.57 11.34 4.39
C THR A 95 22.49 11.89 3.47
N LYS A 96 21.97 11.08 2.54
CA LYS A 96 20.89 11.43 1.62
C LYS A 96 19.52 11.16 2.20
N THR A 97 18.51 11.82 1.63
CA THR A 97 17.11 11.48 1.90
C THR A 97 16.78 10.18 1.18
N TRP A 98 16.29 9.17 1.90
CA TRP A 98 15.90 7.90 1.32
C TRP A 98 14.47 7.99 0.80
N PHE A 99 14.30 7.71 -0.49
CA PHE A 99 13.01 7.57 -1.14
C PHE A 99 12.78 6.10 -1.43
N ILE A 100 11.90 5.47 -0.66
CA ILE A 100 11.80 4.02 -0.60
C ILE A 100 10.48 3.51 -1.18
N HIS A 101 10.59 2.57 -2.11
CA HIS A 101 9.49 1.72 -2.57
C HIS A 101 9.58 0.35 -1.90
N TYR A 102 8.46 -0.14 -1.39
CA TYR A 102 8.38 -1.51 -0.86
C TYR A 102 7.58 -2.40 -1.80
N ILE A 103 8.21 -3.43 -2.34
CA ILE A 103 7.67 -4.32 -3.35
C ILE A 103 7.44 -5.69 -2.72
N ASP A 104 6.18 -6.16 -2.71
CA ASP A 104 5.89 -7.48 -2.13
C ASP A 104 6.54 -8.61 -2.95
N SER A 105 6.59 -8.49 -4.27
CA SER A 105 7.25 -9.47 -5.12
C SER A 105 7.83 -8.85 -6.39
N ILE A 106 9.08 -9.20 -6.68
CA ILE A 106 9.68 -9.02 -8.01
C ILE A 106 9.07 -10.05 -8.96
N PRO A 107 8.78 -9.69 -10.23
CA PRO A 107 8.20 -10.61 -11.19
C PRO A 107 9.13 -11.80 -11.50
N ASP A 108 8.51 -12.85 -12.01
CA ASP A 108 9.20 -14.04 -12.50
C ASP A 108 9.57 -13.82 -13.96
N LYS A 109 10.88 -13.82 -14.25
CA LYS A 109 11.43 -13.60 -15.59
C LYS A 109 10.92 -14.63 -16.60
N GLU A 110 10.73 -15.87 -16.19
CA GLU A 110 10.27 -16.96 -17.09
C GLU A 110 8.77 -16.84 -17.41
N LYS A 111 8.00 -16.20 -16.53
CA LYS A 111 6.56 -15.94 -16.75
C LYS A 111 6.28 -14.62 -17.47
N MET A 112 7.29 -13.80 -17.72
CA MET A 112 7.12 -12.56 -18.47
C MET A 112 6.83 -12.85 -19.94
N PRO A 113 5.94 -12.07 -20.60
CA PRO A 113 5.70 -12.21 -22.03
C PRO A 113 6.95 -11.85 -22.83
N LYS A 114 7.09 -12.39 -24.04
CA LYS A 114 8.20 -12.03 -24.95
C LYS A 114 8.19 -10.56 -25.39
N LYS A 115 7.00 -9.96 -25.45
CA LYS A 115 6.77 -8.56 -25.82
C LYS A 115 5.75 -7.96 -24.87
N SER A 116 5.99 -6.76 -24.35
CA SER A 116 5.07 -6.06 -23.46
C SER A 116 3.71 -5.79 -24.11
N GLY A 117 2.67 -5.65 -23.28
CA GLY A 117 1.29 -5.57 -23.73
C GLY A 117 0.28 -5.59 -22.60
N ASN A 118 -0.97 -5.90 -22.94
CA ASN A 118 -2.08 -5.96 -22.01
C ASN A 118 -2.65 -7.39 -21.94
N ALA A 119 -2.74 -7.95 -20.74
CA ALA A 119 -3.48 -9.19 -20.46
C ALA A 119 -4.91 -8.82 -20.03
N TYR A 120 -5.91 -9.38 -20.68
CA TYR A 120 -7.33 -9.07 -20.44
C TYR A 120 -8.00 -10.21 -19.68
N TYR A 121 -8.85 -9.84 -18.72
CA TYR A 121 -9.52 -10.79 -17.85
C TYR A 121 -11.01 -10.56 -17.83
N ASN A 122 -11.78 -11.63 -17.64
CA ASN A 122 -13.22 -11.54 -17.41
C ASN A 122 -13.55 -11.26 -15.92
N LYS A 123 -14.85 -11.17 -15.60
CA LYS A 123 -15.36 -10.95 -14.25
C LYS A 123 -15.00 -12.06 -13.25
N ASN A 124 -14.69 -13.26 -13.74
CA ASN A 124 -14.29 -14.42 -12.94
C ASN A 124 -12.77 -14.51 -12.76
N ASN A 125 -12.03 -13.47 -13.19
CA ASN A 125 -10.57 -13.40 -13.07
C ASN A 125 -9.81 -14.36 -14.02
N GLU A 126 -10.47 -14.86 -15.06
CA GLU A 126 -9.89 -15.76 -16.05
C GLU A 126 -9.26 -14.95 -17.20
N LEU A 127 -8.08 -15.35 -17.66
CA LEU A 127 -7.38 -14.70 -18.78
C LEU A 127 -8.13 -15.02 -20.09
N ILE A 128 -8.60 -13.99 -20.77
CA ILE A 128 -9.33 -14.12 -22.05
C ILE A 128 -8.47 -13.78 -23.28
N GLY A 129 -7.35 -13.09 -23.08
CA GLY A 129 -6.46 -12.74 -24.18
C GLY A 129 -5.28 -11.88 -23.78
N TYR A 130 -4.30 -11.82 -24.68
CA TYR A 130 -3.12 -10.98 -24.56
C TYR A 130 -2.93 -10.15 -25.83
N VAL A 131 -2.78 -8.84 -25.68
CA VAL A 131 -2.58 -7.91 -26.80
C VAL A 131 -1.22 -7.22 -26.61
N PRO A 132 -0.18 -7.63 -27.35
CA PRO A 132 1.10 -6.93 -27.36
C PRO A 132 0.95 -5.47 -27.80
N TYR A 133 1.79 -4.56 -27.30
CA TYR A 133 1.78 -3.18 -27.77
C TYR A 133 2.12 -3.08 -29.26
N GLY A 134 1.43 -2.20 -29.98
CA GLY A 134 1.54 -2.05 -31.43
C GLY A 134 0.87 -3.19 -32.23
N SER A 135 -0.01 -3.97 -31.62
CA SER A 135 -0.92 -4.87 -32.35
C SER A 135 -1.99 -4.09 -33.09
N ASN A 136 -2.67 -4.71 -34.06
CA ASN A 136 -3.76 -4.07 -34.79
C ASN A 136 -5.02 -3.85 -33.92
N ASP A 137 -5.83 -2.87 -34.29
CA ASP A 137 -7.01 -2.46 -33.52
C ASP A 137 -8.10 -3.54 -33.48
N ALA A 138 -8.25 -4.31 -34.55
CA ALA A 138 -9.24 -5.39 -34.63
C ALA A 138 -9.04 -6.46 -33.53
N LEU A 139 -7.79 -6.85 -33.26
CA LEU A 139 -7.49 -7.79 -32.18
C LEU A 139 -7.84 -7.18 -30.82
N PHE A 140 -7.46 -5.91 -30.61
CA PHE A 140 -7.76 -5.18 -29.38
C PHE A 140 -9.28 -5.08 -29.14
N ASP A 141 -10.07 -4.69 -30.14
CA ASP A 141 -11.52 -4.52 -30.03
C ASP A 141 -12.22 -5.84 -29.70
N SER A 142 -11.78 -6.94 -30.32
CA SER A 142 -12.38 -8.26 -30.12
C SER A 142 -12.20 -8.81 -28.69
N ILE A 143 -11.09 -8.45 -28.03
CA ILE A 143 -10.74 -8.92 -26.68
C ILE A 143 -11.22 -7.92 -25.61
N SER A 144 -11.02 -6.63 -25.84
CA SER A 144 -11.34 -5.58 -24.86
C SER A 144 -12.84 -5.48 -24.59
N SER A 145 -13.68 -5.64 -25.62
CA SER A 145 -15.15 -5.65 -25.50
C SER A 145 -15.70 -6.76 -24.60
N LYS A 146 -14.97 -7.87 -24.46
CA LYS A 146 -15.32 -9.01 -23.60
C LYS A 146 -14.66 -8.95 -22.23
N SER A 147 -13.73 -8.02 -22.04
CA SER A 147 -12.96 -7.88 -20.81
C SER A 147 -13.73 -7.11 -19.75
N SER A 148 -13.54 -7.51 -18.50
CA SER A 148 -13.98 -6.69 -17.36
C SER A 148 -12.87 -5.76 -16.88
N TYR A 149 -11.61 -6.17 -17.06
CA TYR A 149 -10.43 -5.35 -16.78
C TYR A 149 -9.20 -5.92 -17.51
N HIS A 150 -8.09 -5.18 -17.47
CA HIS A 150 -6.81 -5.62 -17.99
C HIS A 150 -5.66 -5.36 -17.01
N LYS A 151 -4.54 -6.05 -17.23
CA LYS A 151 -3.26 -5.82 -16.55
C LYS A 151 -2.20 -5.48 -17.58
N HIS A 152 -1.41 -4.45 -17.31
CA HIS A 152 -0.22 -4.18 -18.09
C HIS A 152 0.84 -5.23 -17.75
N MET A 153 1.36 -5.91 -18.76
CA MET A 153 2.41 -6.90 -18.64
C MET A 153 3.66 -6.34 -19.32
N ARG A 154 4.80 -6.40 -18.64
CA ARG A 154 6.10 -6.03 -19.19
C ARG A 154 6.87 -7.29 -19.54
N ASN A 155 7.53 -7.29 -20.70
CA ASN A 155 8.63 -8.21 -20.93
C ASN A 155 9.83 -7.82 -20.05
N TYR A 156 10.84 -8.68 -20.04
CA TYR A 156 12.02 -8.49 -19.20
C TYR A 156 12.80 -7.22 -19.58
N GLU A 157 13.02 -6.98 -20.87
CA GLU A 157 13.81 -5.86 -21.37
C GLU A 157 13.17 -4.50 -21.05
N ASP A 158 11.84 -4.37 -21.24
CA ASP A 158 11.11 -3.15 -20.91
C ASP A 158 11.05 -2.95 -19.39
N TYR A 159 10.95 -4.03 -18.60
CA TYR A 159 10.99 -3.93 -17.14
C TYR A 159 12.33 -3.37 -16.64
N ILE A 160 13.45 -3.91 -17.12
CA ILE A 160 14.79 -3.40 -16.77
C ILE A 160 14.98 -1.96 -17.27
N THR A 161 14.47 -1.65 -18.47
CA THR A 161 14.51 -0.29 -19.02
C THR A 161 13.72 0.71 -18.17
N ASP A 162 12.52 0.33 -17.73
CA ASP A 162 11.66 1.14 -16.87
C ASP A 162 12.36 1.42 -15.53
N ILE A 163 12.94 0.39 -14.90
CA ILE A 163 13.72 0.55 -13.66
C ILE A 163 14.90 1.50 -13.85
N LYS A 164 15.68 1.31 -14.91
CA LYS A 164 16.84 2.15 -15.21
C LYS A 164 16.45 3.62 -15.36
N LYS A 165 15.37 3.89 -16.13
CA LYS A 165 14.85 5.26 -16.30
C LYS A 165 14.41 5.87 -14.97
N GLU A 166 13.79 5.08 -14.10
CA GLU A 166 13.36 5.54 -12.79
C GLU A 166 14.55 5.96 -11.92
N ILE A 167 15.59 5.11 -11.81
CA ILE A 167 16.81 5.42 -11.05
C ILE A 167 17.54 6.64 -11.61
N GLN A 168 17.72 6.72 -12.92
CA GLN A 168 18.37 7.87 -13.57
C GLN A 168 17.63 9.19 -13.33
N SER A 169 16.32 9.16 -13.10
CA SER A 169 15.56 10.36 -12.77
C SER A 169 15.88 10.90 -11.38
N PHE A 170 16.37 10.05 -10.47
CA PHE A 170 16.81 10.41 -9.11
C PHE A 170 18.30 10.77 -9.06
N GLU A 171 19.15 10.16 -9.88
CA GLU A 171 20.58 10.51 -9.96
C GLU A 171 20.79 12.00 -10.34
N LYS A 172 19.87 12.57 -11.12
CA LYS A 172 19.88 14.01 -11.47
C LYS A 172 19.61 14.93 -10.28
N GLY A 173 19.06 14.41 -9.17
CA GLY A 173 18.72 15.16 -7.97
C GLY A 173 19.57 14.74 -6.79
N GLU A 174 20.60 15.51 -6.45
CA GLU A 174 21.60 15.16 -5.42
C GLU A 174 21.04 14.93 -4.00
N THR A 175 19.81 15.39 -3.73
CA THR A 175 19.26 15.43 -2.37
C THR A 175 18.65 14.12 -1.87
N ALA A 176 18.35 13.18 -2.78
CA ALA A 176 17.63 11.96 -2.45
C ALA A 176 18.13 10.75 -3.24
N GLU A 177 18.03 9.58 -2.64
CA GLU A 177 18.36 8.30 -3.23
C GLU A 177 17.10 7.45 -3.32
N LEU A 178 16.80 6.94 -4.52
CA LEU A 178 15.71 5.98 -4.73
C LEU A 178 16.18 4.57 -4.40
N ILE A 179 15.44 3.91 -3.52
CA ILE A 179 15.75 2.59 -2.99
C ILE A 179 14.51 1.71 -3.11
N HIS A 180 14.67 0.50 -3.61
CA HIS A 180 13.60 -0.48 -3.70
C HIS A 180 13.90 -1.61 -2.74
N PHE A 181 13.00 -1.84 -1.78
CA PHE A 181 13.05 -3.04 -0.94
C PHE A 181 12.03 -4.05 -1.43
N TYR A 182 12.43 -5.31 -1.56
CA TYR A 182 11.52 -6.39 -1.94
C TYR A 182 11.46 -7.53 -0.92
N ASN A 183 10.31 -8.20 -0.83
CA ASN A 183 10.13 -9.37 0.03
C ASN A 183 10.53 -10.68 -0.68
N THR A 184 9.96 -10.91 -1.87
CA THR A 184 10.20 -12.13 -2.66
C THR A 184 10.77 -11.78 -4.04
N ASN A 185 11.70 -12.59 -4.53
CA ASN A 185 12.22 -12.54 -5.90
C ASN A 185 11.95 -13.88 -6.58
N HIS A 186 11.33 -13.85 -7.76
CA HIS A 186 10.88 -15.03 -8.48
C HIS A 186 11.73 -15.40 -9.70
N GLY A 187 12.90 -14.77 -9.91
CA GLY A 187 13.81 -15.24 -10.97
C GLY A 187 14.59 -14.15 -11.70
N ILE A 188 14.61 -12.92 -11.20
CA ILE A 188 15.54 -11.90 -11.71
C ILE A 188 16.86 -12.02 -10.95
N GLU A 189 17.97 -11.97 -11.67
CA GLU A 189 19.31 -12.08 -11.10
C GLU A 189 19.55 -10.97 -10.05
N LYS A 190 20.14 -11.33 -8.90
CA LYS A 190 20.31 -10.42 -7.75
C LYS A 190 21.22 -9.25 -8.12
N GLU A 191 22.27 -9.53 -8.88
CA GLU A 191 23.28 -8.56 -9.32
C GLU A 191 22.64 -7.50 -10.24
N VAL A 192 21.71 -7.91 -11.10
CA VAL A 192 20.94 -6.98 -11.95
C VAL A 192 20.08 -6.05 -11.08
N LEU A 193 19.41 -6.60 -10.08
CA LEU A 193 18.59 -5.81 -9.14
C LEU A 193 19.43 -4.82 -8.32
N GLU A 194 20.56 -5.26 -7.79
CA GLU A 194 21.43 -4.44 -6.94
C GLU A 194 22.03 -3.25 -7.71
N ASN A 195 22.32 -3.40 -9.01
CA ASN A 195 22.73 -2.30 -9.88
C ASN A 195 21.70 -1.17 -10.03
N TYR A 196 20.44 -1.41 -9.63
CA TYR A 196 19.36 -0.44 -9.67
C TYR A 196 18.75 -0.16 -8.29
N ASN A 197 19.53 -0.36 -7.22
CA ASN A 197 19.13 -0.15 -5.83
C ASN A 197 17.93 -1.01 -5.38
N TYR A 198 17.80 -2.24 -5.91
CA TYR A 198 16.83 -3.21 -5.43
C TYR A 198 17.47 -4.18 -4.42
N TYR A 199 16.98 -4.15 -3.19
CA TYR A 199 17.51 -4.94 -2.08
C TYR A 199 16.43 -5.79 -1.42
N LYS A 200 16.77 -6.99 -1.00
CA LYS A 200 15.83 -7.85 -0.25
C LYS A 200 15.66 -7.31 1.17
N ASP A 201 14.43 -7.07 1.64
CA ASP A 201 14.15 -6.73 3.05
C ASP A 201 14.28 -7.97 3.94
N SER A 202 15.53 -8.37 4.16
CA SER A 202 15.90 -9.53 4.97
C SER A 202 15.35 -9.37 6.39
N TYR A 203 14.65 -10.39 6.90
CA TYR A 203 13.95 -10.38 8.19
C TYR A 203 12.79 -9.39 8.31
N SER A 204 12.38 -8.78 7.19
CA SER A 204 11.26 -7.83 7.12
C SER A 204 11.47 -6.61 8.03
N VAL A 205 12.70 -6.08 8.12
CA VAL A 205 13.04 -4.97 9.02
C VAL A 205 12.26 -3.73 8.64
N LEU A 206 12.27 -3.35 7.36
CA LEU A 206 11.54 -2.18 6.88
C LEU A 206 10.03 -2.39 7.05
N LYS A 207 9.54 -3.55 6.60
CA LYS A 207 8.10 -3.89 6.71
C LYS A 207 7.61 -3.85 8.15
N LYS A 208 8.37 -4.36 9.12
CA LYS A 208 8.04 -4.35 10.56
C LYS A 208 8.15 -2.95 11.17
N SER A 209 9.11 -2.14 10.73
CA SER A 209 9.35 -0.80 11.28
C SER A 209 8.20 0.17 11.02
N PHE A 210 7.44 -0.02 9.95
CA PHE A 210 6.34 0.85 9.56
C PHE A 210 4.95 0.20 9.67
N LYS A 211 4.85 -1.04 10.19
CA LYS A 211 3.65 -1.90 10.18
C LYS A 211 2.47 -1.35 10.98
N GLU A 212 1.69 -0.45 10.38
CA GLU A 212 0.40 -0.01 10.96
C GLU A 212 -0.81 -0.85 10.52
N ALA A 213 -0.73 -1.61 9.40
CA ALA A 213 -1.68 -2.69 9.05
C ALA A 213 -1.24 -3.54 7.83
N VAL A 214 -2.11 -4.49 7.46
CA VAL A 214 -2.05 -5.53 6.41
C VAL A 214 -1.69 -5.06 4.98
N LYS A 215 -1.65 -3.75 4.69
CA LYS A 215 -1.41 -3.24 3.34
C LYS A 215 0.03 -2.75 3.16
N SER A 216 0.59 -3.01 1.97
CA SER A 216 1.89 -2.48 1.55
C SER A 216 1.91 -0.95 1.53
N TYR A 217 3.06 -0.37 1.88
CA TYR A 217 3.33 1.05 1.69
C TYR A 217 3.53 1.32 0.22
N GLN A 218 3.01 2.45 -0.24
CA GLN A 218 3.29 2.89 -1.59
C GLN A 218 4.65 3.60 -1.64
N VAL A 219 4.91 4.49 -0.68
CA VAL A 219 6.16 5.24 -0.55
C VAL A 219 6.50 5.45 0.92
N ILE A 220 7.79 5.37 1.23
CA ILE A 220 8.37 5.82 2.49
C ILE A 220 9.48 6.83 2.14
N ILE A 221 9.50 7.97 2.83
CA ILE A 221 10.56 8.98 2.75
C ILE A 221 11.21 9.05 4.13
N ILE A 222 12.53 8.92 4.20
CA ILE A 222 13.28 9.03 5.45
C ILE A 222 14.40 10.05 5.26
N TYR A 223 14.35 11.12 6.05
CA TYR A 223 15.39 12.15 6.05
C TYR A 223 16.61 11.73 6.88
N PRO A 224 17.79 12.33 6.64
CA PRO A 224 19.00 12.03 7.40
C PRO A 224 18.89 12.26 8.91
N ASP A 225 17.94 13.09 9.35
CA ASP A 225 17.65 13.38 10.76
C ASP A 225 16.63 12.42 11.40
N GLY A 226 16.15 11.43 10.64
CA GLY A 226 15.18 10.43 11.11
C GLY A 226 13.72 10.86 11.01
N GLN A 227 13.45 12.08 10.51
CA GLN A 227 12.08 12.46 10.15
C GLN A 227 11.60 11.61 8.97
N PHE A 228 10.35 11.15 9.01
CA PHE A 228 9.80 10.31 7.95
C PHE A 228 8.41 10.75 7.49
N TYR A 229 8.09 10.31 6.28
CA TYR A 229 6.75 10.30 5.71
C TYR A 229 6.47 8.91 5.15
N PHE A 230 5.25 8.40 5.31
CA PHE A 230 4.80 7.29 4.46
C PHE A 230 3.34 7.45 4.09
N SER A 231 2.97 6.82 2.96
CA SER A 231 1.60 6.75 2.48
C SER A 231 1.26 5.34 2.02
N PHE A 232 -0.02 5.00 2.09
CA PHE A 232 -0.51 3.70 1.66
C PHE A 232 -1.00 3.73 0.20
N TYR A 233 -0.95 2.56 -0.44
CA TYR A 233 -1.56 2.36 -1.75
C TYR A 233 -3.03 2.81 -1.79
N GLY A 234 -3.40 3.54 -2.84
CA GLY A 234 -4.75 4.05 -3.08
C GLY A 234 -5.03 5.42 -2.46
N ASN A 235 -4.04 6.07 -1.86
CA ASN A 235 -4.17 7.47 -1.47
C ASN A 235 -4.25 8.33 -2.76
N LYS A 236 -5.42 8.90 -3.05
CA LYS A 236 -5.66 9.74 -4.25
C LYS A 236 -4.76 10.99 -4.33
N ASN A 237 -4.10 11.37 -3.23
CA ASN A 237 -3.13 12.46 -3.22
C ASN A 237 -1.74 12.03 -3.68
N TYR A 238 -1.54 10.73 -3.89
CA TYR A 238 -0.34 10.17 -4.48
C TYR A 238 -0.50 10.07 -5.99
N VAL A 239 0.55 10.48 -6.69
CA VAL A 239 0.74 10.26 -8.11
C VAL A 239 2.10 9.60 -8.27
N SER A 240 2.12 8.53 -9.05
CA SER A 240 3.35 7.83 -9.44
C SER A 240 4.34 8.82 -10.04
N PHE A 241 5.62 8.55 -9.84
CA PHE A 241 6.67 9.32 -10.50
C PHE A 241 6.45 9.19 -12.03
N GLY A 242 6.13 10.30 -12.70
CA GLY A 242 5.73 10.33 -14.12
C GLY A 242 4.34 10.91 -14.43
N GLY A 243 3.47 11.10 -13.43
CA GLY A 243 2.19 11.82 -13.58
C GLY A 243 2.25 13.26 -13.06
N SER A 244 1.47 14.18 -13.65
CA SER A 244 1.58 15.64 -13.47
C SER A 244 1.33 16.19 -12.04
N SER A 245 1.03 15.36 -11.04
CA SER A 245 0.87 15.79 -9.65
C SER A 245 2.12 15.49 -8.81
N ASN A 246 3.06 16.44 -8.87
CA ASN A 246 4.37 16.50 -8.21
C ASN A 246 4.35 16.53 -6.65
N THR A 247 3.41 15.89 -5.94
CA THR A 247 3.35 16.01 -4.48
C THR A 247 4.48 15.25 -3.78
N THR A 248 4.78 14.03 -4.22
CA THR A 248 5.81 13.17 -3.63
C THR A 248 7.22 13.69 -3.91
N SER A 249 7.51 14.12 -5.13
CA SER A 249 8.79 14.77 -5.48
C SER A 249 8.99 16.07 -4.70
N LYS A 250 7.93 16.85 -4.46
CA LYS A 250 7.98 18.02 -3.58
C LYS A 250 8.25 17.64 -2.13
N LEU A 251 7.74 16.49 -1.64
CA LEU A 251 8.01 16.00 -0.29
C LEU A 251 9.47 15.63 -0.06
N LEU A 252 10.29 15.45 -1.09
CA LEU A 252 11.74 15.32 -0.92
C LEU A 252 12.38 16.66 -0.49
N LYS A 253 11.79 17.80 -0.86
CA LYS A 253 12.25 19.12 -0.44
C LYS A 253 11.86 19.37 1.03
N LYS A 254 12.85 19.43 1.93
CA LYS A 254 12.64 19.57 3.39
C LYS A 254 11.67 20.69 3.78
N LYS A 255 11.76 21.86 3.11
CA LYS A 255 10.82 22.99 3.34
C LYS A 255 9.36 22.60 3.08
N TYR A 256 9.10 21.88 2.01
CA TYR A 256 7.74 21.43 1.66
C TYR A 256 7.26 20.33 2.60
N PHE A 257 8.13 19.37 2.94
CA PHE A 257 7.87 18.36 3.96
C PHE A 257 7.44 19.00 5.29
N ASN A 258 8.22 19.95 5.82
CA ASN A 258 7.90 20.63 7.09
C ASN A 258 6.55 21.36 7.02
N LYS A 259 6.26 22.04 5.90
CA LYS A 259 4.95 22.70 5.68
C LYS A 259 3.79 21.70 5.69
N LYS A 260 3.95 20.55 5.02
CA LYS A 260 2.94 19.50 4.95
C LYS A 260 2.72 18.81 6.28
N ARG A 261 3.81 18.45 6.97
CA ARG A 261 3.80 17.91 8.33
C ARG A 261 3.01 18.82 9.28
N LYS A 262 3.33 20.11 9.34
CA LYS A 262 2.62 21.08 10.21
C LYS A 262 1.12 21.16 9.88
N LYS A 263 0.74 21.07 8.60
CA LYS A 263 -0.68 21.04 8.20
C LYS A 263 -1.36 19.74 8.65
N TRP A 264 -0.66 18.62 8.51
CA TRP A 264 -1.14 17.30 8.93
C TRP A 264 -1.34 17.25 10.45
N GLU A 265 -0.35 17.68 11.24
CA GLU A 265 -0.40 17.75 12.71
C GLU A 265 -1.59 18.60 13.20
N LYS A 266 -1.81 19.78 12.59
CA LYS A 266 -2.98 20.62 12.89
C LYS A 266 -4.30 19.92 12.58
N SER A 267 -4.33 19.14 11.50
CA SER A 267 -5.53 18.40 11.10
C SER A 267 -5.80 17.25 12.06
N VAL A 268 -4.77 16.53 12.50
CA VAL A 268 -4.86 15.47 13.51
C VAL A 268 -5.36 16.05 14.85
N ALA A 269 -4.77 17.15 15.31
CA ALA A 269 -5.14 17.80 16.58
C ALA A 269 -6.60 18.30 16.61
N LYS A 270 -7.20 18.65 15.46
CA LYS A 270 -8.61 19.08 15.37
C LYS A 270 -9.60 17.91 15.53
N ILE A 271 -9.15 16.68 15.32
CA ILE A 271 -10.02 15.50 15.11
C ILE A 271 -9.90 14.48 16.23
N LEU A 272 -8.76 14.45 16.92
CA LEU A 272 -8.59 13.74 18.19
C LEU A 272 -9.41 14.42 19.29
#